data_AF-A0AA36MU88-F1
#
_entry.id   AF-A0AA36MU88-F1
#
_cell.length_a   1.000
_cell.length_b   1.000
_cell.length_c   1.000
_cell.angle_alpha   90.00
_cell.angle_beta   90.00
_cell.angle_gamma   90.00
#
_symmetry.space_group_name_H-M   'P 1'
#
loop_
_entity.id
_entity.type
_entity.pdbx_description
1 polymer ?
#
loop_
_entity_poly.entity_id
_entity_poly.type
_entity_poly.pdbx_seq_one_letter_code
_entity_poly.pdbx_strand_id
1 'polypeptide(L)'
;MIWREFRVHNAIFAYRHLVGSALGIWAADWWWQRPTVLSVVVKVSLVLAACKAADVATEMIGSTEARTTNSMPYPKKTSETIEQVAKKFYAKSQFAATALAAFGTPSLSFCSILAIELASLLMTLVRKGIIEARTYHIVYAFSLFIMFPCLVATIHSGDELAEMAAFRGLTACALAVDLRLTYGFSKYITWAISIVGGYFLVDMLCPVMGVTVFKWFFAWPGMMWSAADTLRSFYNVKDKSWSNEGAAQQAETEKKADMDPQPAGDEGHATKEEVAKGSFPYVTPSLG
;
A
#
# COMPACT_ATOMS: atom_id res chain seq x y z
N MET A 1 -2.62 -17.27 -4.79
CA MET A 1 -3.72 -17.94 -5.52
C MET A 1 -4.90 -16.96 -5.56
N ILE A 2 -5.70 -16.83 -6.64
CA ILE A 2 -6.84 -15.88 -6.61
C ILE A 2 -8.01 -16.46 -5.80
N TRP A 3 -8.13 -16.00 -4.56
CA TRP A 3 -9.17 -16.45 -3.62
C TRP A 3 -10.55 -15.89 -4.01
N ARG A 4 -11.63 -16.53 -3.53
CA ARG A 4 -12.98 -15.97 -3.67
C ARG A 4 -13.08 -14.60 -2.98
N GLU A 5 -12.55 -14.49 -1.76
CA GLU A 5 -12.45 -13.25 -0.98
C GLU A 5 -11.77 -12.12 -1.79
N PHE A 6 -10.60 -12.38 -2.37
CA PHE A 6 -9.85 -11.37 -3.14
C PHE A 6 -10.67 -10.76 -4.28
N ARG A 7 -11.41 -11.60 -5.02
CA ARG A 7 -12.24 -11.13 -6.14
C ARG A 7 -13.38 -10.25 -5.67
N VAL A 8 -14.01 -10.61 -4.56
CA VAL A 8 -15.10 -9.82 -3.99
C VAL A 8 -14.57 -8.50 -3.43
N HIS A 9 -13.43 -8.49 -2.76
CA HIS A 9 -12.78 -7.25 -2.30
C HIS A 9 -12.46 -6.33 -3.46
N ASN A 10 -11.84 -6.85 -4.52
CA ASN A 10 -11.52 -6.06 -5.71
C ASN A 10 -12.77 -5.49 -6.36
N ALA A 11 -13.84 -6.28 -6.49
CA ALA A 11 -15.11 -5.78 -7.00
C ALA A 11 -15.68 -4.65 -6.13
N ILE A 12 -15.73 -4.83 -4.80
CA ILE A 12 -16.23 -3.80 -3.86
C ILE A 12 -15.43 -2.51 -4.00
N PHE A 13 -14.10 -2.60 -4.03
CA PHE A 13 -13.24 -1.42 -4.15
C PHE A 13 -13.37 -0.78 -5.55
N ALA A 14 -13.42 -1.56 -6.63
CA ALA A 14 -13.68 -1.05 -7.97
C ALA A 14 -15.04 -0.33 -8.05
N TYR A 15 -16.10 -0.88 -7.47
CA TYR A 15 -17.42 -0.24 -7.41
C TYR A 15 -17.39 1.09 -6.66
N ARG A 16 -16.66 1.19 -5.54
CA ARG A 16 -16.47 2.47 -4.85
C ARG A 16 -15.88 3.54 -5.78
N HIS A 17 -14.87 3.16 -6.58
CA HIS A 17 -14.27 4.04 -7.57
C HIS A 17 -15.23 4.39 -8.72
N LEU A 18 -16.01 3.43 -9.22
CA LEU A 18 -17.04 3.68 -10.24
C LEU A 18 -18.11 4.67 -9.72
N VAL A 19 -18.57 4.51 -8.48
CA VAL A 19 -19.51 5.43 -7.85
C VAL A 19 -18.89 6.82 -7.69
N GLY A 20 -17.64 6.91 -7.20
CA GLY A 20 -16.91 8.18 -7.09
C GLY A 20 -16.74 8.89 -8.43
N SER A 21 -16.37 8.15 -9.49
CA SER A 21 -16.27 8.67 -10.86
C SER A 21 -17.62 9.13 -11.40
N ALA A 22 -18.68 8.33 -11.22
CA ALA A 22 -20.02 8.66 -11.68
C ALA A 22 -20.57 9.92 -11.00
N LEU A 23 -20.41 10.04 -9.68
CA LEU A 23 -20.75 11.25 -8.92
C LEU A 23 -19.90 12.45 -9.38
N GLY A 24 -18.62 12.23 -9.67
CA GLY A 24 -17.75 13.29 -10.18
C GLY A 24 -18.12 13.78 -11.59
N ILE A 25 -18.84 12.98 -12.39
CA ILE A 25 -19.36 13.36 -13.71
C ILE A 25 -20.71 14.04 -13.56
N TRP A 26 -21.67 13.41 -12.87
CA TRP A 26 -23.06 13.88 -12.81
C TRP A 26 -23.31 14.98 -11.78
N ALA A 27 -22.44 15.10 -10.78
CA ALA A 27 -22.54 16.08 -9.70
C ALA A 27 -21.16 16.71 -9.40
N ALA A 28 -20.42 17.10 -10.45
CA ALA A 28 -19.04 17.60 -10.35
C ALA A 28 -18.86 18.72 -9.31
N ASP A 29 -19.72 19.75 -9.38
CA ASP A 29 -19.74 20.88 -8.45
C ASP A 29 -19.83 20.40 -7.00
N TRP A 30 -20.81 19.55 -6.70
CA TRP A 30 -21.08 19.07 -5.36
C TRP A 30 -20.08 18.01 -4.90
N TRP A 31 -19.54 17.18 -5.79
CA TRP A 31 -18.69 16.06 -5.43
C TRP A 31 -17.24 16.47 -5.19
N TRP A 32 -16.57 17.12 -6.14
CA TRP A 32 -15.12 17.33 -6.06
C TRP A 32 -14.69 18.79 -6.27
N GLN A 33 -15.41 19.57 -7.05
CA GLN A 33 -15.04 20.97 -7.33
C GLN A 33 -15.26 21.85 -6.10
N ARG A 34 -16.48 21.82 -5.54
CA ARG A 34 -16.89 22.61 -4.37
C ARG A 34 -17.67 21.74 -3.38
N PRO A 35 -17.01 20.74 -2.77
CA PRO A 35 -17.69 19.83 -1.86
C PRO A 35 -18.31 20.58 -0.67
N THR A 36 -19.57 20.27 -0.41
CA THR A 36 -20.29 20.72 0.78
C THR A 36 -20.08 19.76 1.95
N VAL A 37 -20.46 20.15 3.17
CA VAL A 37 -20.46 19.23 4.33
C VAL A 37 -21.25 17.95 4.05
N LEU A 38 -22.41 18.06 3.37
CA LEU A 38 -23.18 16.89 2.97
C LEU A 38 -22.39 15.96 2.04
N SER A 39 -21.65 16.54 1.09
CA SER A 39 -20.78 15.80 0.19
C SER A 39 -19.65 15.07 0.94
N VAL A 40 -19.10 15.67 1.99
CA VAL A 40 -18.10 15.03 2.87
C VAL A 40 -18.71 13.86 3.63
N VAL A 41 -19.92 14.01 4.18
CA VAL A 41 -20.64 12.92 4.86
C VAL A 41 -20.89 11.76 3.91
N VAL A 42 -21.27 12.04 2.65
CA VAL A 42 -21.47 10.99 1.63
C VAL A 42 -20.17 10.31 1.25
N LYS A 43 -19.04 11.03 1.14
CA LYS A 43 -17.71 10.43 0.91
C LYS A 43 -17.31 9.48 2.05
N VAL A 44 -17.46 9.92 3.30
CA VAL A 44 -17.20 9.08 4.48
C VAL A 44 -18.08 7.84 4.42
N SER A 45 -19.39 8.02 4.21
CA SER A 45 -20.35 6.90 4.13
C SER A 45 -19.99 5.91 3.03
N LEU A 46 -19.61 6.39 1.84
CA LEU A 46 -19.19 5.56 0.71
C LEU A 46 -17.93 4.73 1.03
N VAL A 47 -16.92 5.34 1.63
CA VAL A 47 -15.67 4.64 2.00
C VAL A 47 -15.92 3.64 3.13
N LEU A 48 -16.68 4.02 4.16
CA LEU A 48 -16.99 3.12 5.28
C LEU A 48 -17.90 1.97 4.85
N ALA A 49 -18.86 2.20 3.95
CA ALA A 49 -19.69 1.16 3.37
C ALA A 49 -18.84 0.14 2.59
N ALA A 50 -17.86 0.60 1.81
CA ALA A 50 -16.92 -0.30 1.13
C ALA A 50 -16.07 -1.12 2.12
N CYS A 51 -15.57 -0.51 3.19
CA CYS A 51 -14.85 -1.22 4.25
C CYS A 51 -15.74 -2.27 4.95
N LYS A 52 -16.99 -1.92 5.27
CA LYS A 52 -17.92 -2.85 5.91
C LYS A 52 -18.33 -3.98 4.97
N ALA A 53 -18.55 -3.69 3.70
CA ALA A 53 -18.81 -4.72 2.68
C ALA A 53 -17.63 -5.69 2.54
N ALA A 54 -16.38 -5.19 2.59
CA ALA A 54 -15.20 -6.04 2.58
C ALA A 54 -15.09 -6.92 3.84
N ASP A 55 -15.40 -6.39 5.02
CA ASP A 55 -15.47 -7.19 6.26
C ASP A 55 -16.51 -8.31 6.16
N VAL A 56 -17.72 -7.99 5.71
CA VAL A 56 -18.79 -8.98 5.52
C VAL A 56 -18.36 -10.04 4.50
N ALA A 57 -17.69 -9.64 3.42
CA ALA A 57 -17.15 -10.61 2.46
C ALA A 57 -16.09 -11.51 3.10
N THR A 58 -15.19 -10.97 3.93
CA THR A 58 -14.21 -11.76 4.68
C THR A 58 -14.89 -12.72 5.66
N GLU A 59 -15.93 -12.29 6.37
CA GLU A 59 -16.68 -13.13 7.30
C GLU A 59 -17.40 -14.30 6.58
N MET A 60 -17.96 -14.04 5.39
CA MET A 60 -18.75 -15.03 4.65
C MET A 60 -17.92 -16.03 3.85
N ILE A 61 -16.82 -15.58 3.23
CA ILE A 61 -16.07 -16.38 2.24
C ILE A 61 -14.54 -16.32 2.43
N GLY A 62 -14.07 -15.64 3.48
CA GLY A 62 -12.66 -15.55 3.80
C GLY A 62 -12.10 -16.87 4.35
N SER A 63 -10.79 -17.06 4.20
CA SER A 63 -10.07 -18.18 4.82
C SER A 63 -9.46 -17.75 6.14
N THR A 64 -9.61 -18.58 7.17
CA THR A 64 -8.95 -18.40 8.47
C THR A 64 -7.44 -18.61 8.39
N GLU A 65 -6.97 -19.44 7.46
CA GLU A 65 -5.56 -19.81 7.31
C GLU A 65 -4.79 -18.90 6.36
N ALA A 66 -5.44 -18.38 5.32
CA ALA A 66 -4.79 -17.58 4.27
C ALA A 66 -5.59 -16.33 3.93
N ARG A 67 -5.20 -15.19 4.52
CA ARG A 67 -5.82 -13.88 4.24
C ARG A 67 -5.23 -13.25 2.98
N THR A 68 -6.04 -12.40 2.34
CA THR A 68 -5.83 -11.82 1.00
C THR A 68 -4.48 -11.11 0.77
N THR A 69 -3.94 -10.39 1.76
CA THR A 69 -2.62 -9.71 1.65
C THR A 69 -1.46 -10.53 2.20
N ASN A 70 -1.74 -11.46 3.11
CA ASN A 70 -0.71 -12.29 3.75
C ASN A 70 -0.26 -13.46 2.88
N SER A 71 -1.11 -13.88 1.95
CA SER A 71 -0.90 -15.04 1.07
C SER A 71 -0.66 -14.66 -0.40
N MET A 72 -0.17 -13.44 -0.66
CA MET A 72 0.28 -13.06 -2.00
C MET A 72 1.44 -13.97 -2.43
N PRO A 73 1.47 -14.43 -3.70
CA PRO A 73 2.51 -15.33 -4.15
C PRO A 73 3.82 -14.57 -4.34
N TYR A 74 4.77 -14.76 -3.42
CA TYR A 74 6.15 -14.29 -3.59
C TYR A 74 7.04 -15.41 -4.16
N PRO A 75 8.10 -15.07 -4.92
CA PRO A 75 9.13 -16.04 -5.29
C PRO A 75 9.70 -16.75 -4.05
N LYS A 76 9.98 -18.06 -4.14
CA LYS A 76 10.43 -18.89 -3.00
C LYS A 76 11.70 -18.39 -2.29
N LYS A 77 12.50 -17.55 -2.95
CA LYS A 77 13.76 -17.00 -2.43
C LYS A 77 13.62 -15.53 -1.98
N THR A 78 12.41 -14.98 -1.95
CA THR A 78 12.18 -13.62 -1.48
C THR A 78 12.31 -13.60 0.04
N SER A 79 13.17 -12.72 0.55
CA SER A 79 13.30 -12.54 2.00
C SER A 79 12.05 -11.89 2.58
N GLU A 80 11.70 -12.27 3.81
CA GLU A 80 10.53 -11.73 4.51
C GLU A 80 10.55 -10.19 4.55
N THR A 81 11.73 -9.59 4.72
CA THR A 81 11.88 -8.14 4.74
C THR A 81 11.51 -7.49 3.41
N ILE A 82 11.87 -8.10 2.27
CA ILE A 82 11.44 -7.59 0.95
C ILE A 82 9.93 -7.70 0.80
N GLU A 83 9.33 -8.81 1.26
CA GLU A 83 7.87 -8.94 1.25
C GLU A 83 7.20 -7.85 2.07
N GLN A 84 7.70 -7.56 3.27
CA GLN A 84 7.16 -6.52 4.15
C GLN A 84 7.24 -5.14 3.50
N VAL A 85 8.36 -4.80 2.83
CA VAL A 85 8.48 -3.54 2.10
C VAL A 85 7.50 -3.46 0.92
N ALA A 86 7.35 -4.54 0.15
CA ALA A 86 6.37 -4.61 -0.93
C ALA A 86 4.93 -4.46 -0.41
N LYS A 87 4.60 -5.14 0.71
CA LYS A 87 3.29 -5.02 1.39
C LYS A 87 3.04 -3.58 1.85
N LYS A 88 4.03 -2.90 2.44
CA LYS A 88 3.93 -1.48 2.84
C LYS A 88 3.67 -0.58 1.63
N PHE A 89 4.37 -0.80 0.52
CA PHE A 89 4.15 -0.05 -0.72
C PHE A 89 2.70 -0.25 -1.24
N TYR A 90 2.23 -1.49 -1.33
CA TYR A 90 0.86 -1.78 -1.77
C TYR A 90 -0.19 -1.17 -0.84
N ALA A 91 0.04 -1.22 0.48
CA ALA A 91 -0.84 -0.59 1.45
C ALA A 91 -0.96 0.92 1.18
N LYS A 92 0.16 1.63 1.03
CA LYS A 92 0.19 3.06 0.69
C LYS A 92 -0.55 3.35 -0.61
N SER A 93 -0.36 2.55 -1.65
CA SER A 93 -1.08 2.71 -2.91
C SER A 93 -2.59 2.51 -2.77
N GLN A 94 -3.04 1.59 -1.91
CA GLN A 94 -4.46 1.40 -1.61
C GLN A 94 -5.07 2.58 -0.83
N PHE A 95 -4.32 3.20 0.10
CA PHE A 95 -4.72 4.45 0.73
C PHE A 95 -4.85 5.57 -0.30
N ALA A 96 -3.85 5.73 -1.16
CA ALA A 96 -3.89 6.73 -2.23
C ALA A 96 -5.11 6.54 -3.15
N ALA A 97 -5.34 5.32 -3.63
CA ALA A 97 -6.51 4.99 -4.45
C ALA A 97 -7.82 5.35 -3.72
N THR A 98 -7.97 4.95 -2.46
CA THR A 98 -9.19 5.24 -1.69
C THR A 98 -9.41 6.75 -1.50
N ALA A 99 -8.34 7.51 -1.25
CA ALA A 99 -8.43 8.97 -1.15
C ALA A 99 -8.79 9.62 -2.50
N LEU A 100 -8.27 9.10 -3.61
CA LEU A 100 -8.63 9.54 -4.96
C LEU A 100 -10.08 9.20 -5.32
N ALA A 101 -10.64 8.09 -4.83
CA ALA A 101 -12.08 7.80 -5.00
C ALA A 101 -12.96 8.83 -4.30
N ALA A 102 -12.50 9.36 -3.17
CA ALA A 102 -13.24 10.34 -2.38
C ALA A 102 -13.11 11.76 -2.95
N PHE A 103 -11.89 12.20 -3.29
CA PHE A 103 -11.62 13.59 -3.66
C PHE A 103 -11.14 13.82 -5.09
N GLY A 104 -10.67 12.78 -5.78
CA GLY A 104 -10.11 12.94 -7.12
C GLY A 104 -11.15 13.36 -8.15
N THR A 105 -10.68 13.99 -9.23
CA THR A 105 -11.47 14.18 -10.45
C THR A 105 -11.98 12.83 -10.97
N PRO A 106 -13.00 12.80 -11.85
CA PRO A 106 -13.52 11.55 -12.41
C PRO A 106 -12.43 10.64 -12.99
N SER A 107 -11.46 11.24 -13.68
CA SER A 107 -10.30 10.55 -14.27
C SER A 107 -9.39 9.92 -13.21
N LEU A 108 -9.09 10.63 -12.12
CA LEU A 108 -8.28 10.10 -11.01
C LEU A 108 -8.99 8.98 -10.24
N SER A 109 -10.31 9.14 -10.03
CA SER A 109 -11.14 8.09 -9.44
C SER A 109 -11.16 6.85 -10.33
N PHE A 110 -11.32 7.03 -11.65
CA PHE A 110 -11.48 5.92 -12.59
C PHE A 110 -10.16 5.18 -12.85
N CYS A 111 -9.04 5.89 -12.99
CA CYS A 111 -7.76 5.26 -13.35
C CYS A 111 -7.26 4.25 -12.29
N SER A 112 -7.67 4.43 -11.04
CA SER A 112 -7.36 3.50 -9.94
C SER A 112 -7.96 2.10 -10.17
N ILE A 113 -9.07 2.00 -10.91
CA ILE A 113 -9.72 0.72 -11.24
C ILE A 113 -8.80 -0.17 -12.06
N LEU A 114 -7.98 0.42 -12.94
CA LEU A 114 -7.04 -0.35 -13.76
C LEU A 114 -6.09 -1.19 -12.89
N ALA A 115 -5.54 -0.60 -11.82
CA ALA A 115 -4.67 -1.32 -10.91
C ALA A 115 -5.41 -2.40 -10.12
N ILE A 116 -6.64 -2.11 -9.68
CA ILE A 116 -7.49 -3.05 -8.93
C ILE A 116 -7.81 -4.29 -9.81
N GLU A 117 -8.24 -4.08 -11.04
CA GLU A 117 -8.60 -5.19 -11.95
C GLU A 117 -7.37 -5.92 -12.49
N LEU A 118 -6.26 -5.21 -12.75
CA LEU A 118 -5.00 -5.86 -13.11
C LEU A 118 -4.50 -6.79 -11.99
N ALA A 119 -4.70 -6.44 -10.72
CA ALA A 119 -4.35 -7.34 -9.62
C ALA A 119 -5.12 -8.68 -9.73
N SER A 120 -6.43 -8.64 -10.00
CA SER A 120 -7.26 -9.83 -10.25
C SER A 120 -6.79 -10.64 -11.46
N LEU A 121 -6.52 -9.96 -12.56
CA LEU A 121 -6.05 -10.61 -13.79
C LEU A 121 -4.71 -11.31 -13.56
N LEU A 122 -3.71 -10.60 -13.03
CA LEU A 122 -2.36 -11.12 -12.85
C LEU A 122 -2.35 -12.26 -11.82
N MET A 123 -3.11 -12.17 -10.73
CA MET A 123 -3.27 -13.29 -9.78
C MET A 123 -3.87 -14.54 -10.44
N THR A 124 -4.76 -14.36 -11.42
CA THR A 124 -5.34 -15.46 -12.20
C THR A 124 -4.30 -16.07 -13.13
N LEU A 125 -3.47 -15.25 -13.79
CA LEU A 125 -2.40 -15.73 -14.67
C LEU A 125 -1.34 -16.52 -13.90
N VAL A 126 -0.95 -16.06 -12.70
CA VAL A 126 -0.05 -16.82 -11.82
C VAL A 126 -0.65 -18.17 -11.42
N ARG A 127 -1.94 -18.19 -11.03
CA ARG A 127 -2.62 -19.45 -10.67
C ARG A 127 -2.66 -20.44 -11.84
N LYS A 128 -2.86 -19.95 -13.07
CA LYS A 128 -2.86 -20.77 -14.29
C LYS A 128 -1.45 -21.18 -14.74
N GLY A 129 -0.39 -20.76 -14.06
CA GLY A 129 0.98 -21.03 -14.45
C GLY A 129 1.41 -20.33 -15.74
N ILE A 130 0.67 -19.30 -16.17
CA ILE A 130 0.98 -18.54 -17.40
C ILE A 130 2.11 -17.54 -17.16
N ILE A 131 2.17 -16.96 -15.96
CA ILE A 131 3.24 -16.05 -15.54
C ILE A 131 3.77 -16.45 -14.17
N GLU A 132 5.00 -16.06 -13.86
CA GLU A 132 5.59 -16.24 -12.54
C GLU A 132 5.13 -15.18 -11.52
N ALA A 133 5.29 -15.49 -10.23
CA ALA A 133 5.08 -14.56 -9.12
C ALA A 133 5.88 -13.25 -9.28
N ARG A 134 7.11 -13.34 -9.80
CA ARG A 134 7.95 -12.16 -10.07
C ARG A 134 7.30 -11.24 -11.11
N THR A 135 6.82 -11.81 -12.21
CA THR A 135 6.11 -11.06 -13.27
C THR A 135 4.87 -10.39 -12.72
N TYR A 136 4.09 -11.08 -11.86
CA TYR A 136 2.96 -10.48 -11.15
C TYR A 136 3.35 -9.21 -10.39
N HIS A 137 4.37 -9.28 -9.53
CA HIS A 137 4.76 -8.12 -8.71
C HIS A 137 5.29 -6.95 -9.54
N ILE A 138 6.05 -7.23 -10.61
CA ILE A 138 6.58 -6.20 -11.51
C ILE A 138 5.43 -5.48 -12.23
N VAL A 139 4.57 -6.22 -12.93
CA VAL A 139 3.47 -5.63 -13.71
C VAL A 139 2.46 -4.94 -12.79
N TYR A 140 2.17 -5.54 -11.62
CA TYR A 140 1.28 -4.93 -10.64
C TYR A 140 1.85 -3.63 -10.06
N ALA A 141 3.15 -3.59 -9.74
CA ALA A 141 3.79 -2.35 -9.28
C ALA A 141 3.72 -1.23 -10.34
N PHE A 142 3.94 -1.56 -11.62
CA PHE A 142 3.74 -0.59 -12.72
C PHE A 142 2.29 -0.13 -12.83
N SER A 143 1.31 -1.02 -12.64
CA SER A 143 -0.10 -0.64 -12.66
C SER A 143 -0.47 0.32 -11.53
N LEU A 144 0.11 0.16 -10.34
CA LEU A 144 -0.09 1.10 -9.22
C LEU A 144 0.56 2.46 -9.51
N PHE A 145 1.66 2.47 -10.28
CA PHE A 145 2.34 3.70 -10.67
C PHE A 145 1.52 4.56 -11.65
N ILE A 146 0.58 3.99 -12.41
CA ILE A 146 -0.20 4.76 -13.41
C ILE A 146 -1.00 5.92 -12.80
N MET A 147 -1.37 5.82 -11.52
CA MET A 147 -2.07 6.90 -10.82
C MET A 147 -1.19 8.15 -10.67
N PHE A 148 0.14 7.97 -10.61
CA PHE A 148 1.07 9.08 -10.38
C PHE A 148 1.13 10.04 -11.57
N PRO A 149 1.32 9.61 -12.84
CA PRO A 149 1.21 10.50 -13.99
C PRO A 149 -0.15 11.22 -14.08
N CYS A 150 -1.27 10.52 -13.81
CA CYS A 150 -2.59 11.16 -13.81
C CYS A 150 -2.69 12.25 -12.74
N LEU A 151 -2.15 11.99 -11.54
CA LEU A 151 -2.11 12.95 -10.44
C LEU A 151 -1.25 14.16 -10.80
N VAL A 152 -0.06 13.94 -11.34
CA VAL A 152 0.84 15.03 -11.79
C VAL A 152 0.17 15.85 -12.89
N ALA A 153 -0.45 15.21 -13.88
CA ALA A 153 -1.20 15.91 -14.94
C ALA A 153 -2.33 16.76 -14.36
N THR A 154 -3.05 16.26 -13.35
CA THR A 154 -4.12 17.02 -12.67
C THR A 154 -3.55 18.22 -11.91
N ILE A 155 -2.47 18.01 -11.15
CA ILE A 155 -1.78 19.05 -10.38
C ILE A 155 -1.17 20.13 -11.29
N HIS A 156 -0.90 19.82 -12.57
CA HIS A 156 -0.33 20.75 -13.56
C HIS A 156 -1.32 21.15 -14.66
N SER A 157 -2.61 20.90 -14.45
CA SER A 157 -3.64 21.19 -15.45
C SER A 157 -3.92 22.70 -15.60
N GLY A 158 -3.62 23.50 -14.58
CA GLY A 158 -4.03 24.90 -14.51
C GLY A 158 -5.51 25.09 -14.13
N ASP A 159 -6.26 24.01 -13.93
CA ASP A 159 -7.60 24.04 -13.36
C ASP A 159 -7.49 24.03 -11.82
N GLU A 160 -7.64 25.20 -11.22
CA GLU A 160 -7.54 25.38 -9.76
C GLU A 160 -8.46 24.43 -8.97
N LEU A 161 -9.66 24.13 -9.48
CA LEU A 161 -10.60 23.25 -8.80
C LEU A 161 -10.08 21.80 -8.81
N ALA A 162 -9.51 21.38 -9.93
CA ALA A 162 -8.92 20.05 -10.07
C ALA A 162 -7.65 19.90 -9.22
N GLU A 163 -6.83 20.95 -9.15
CA GLU A 163 -5.66 21.01 -8.29
C GLU A 163 -6.04 20.93 -6.81
N MET A 164 -7.04 21.70 -6.37
CA MET A 164 -7.56 21.64 -5.00
C MET A 164 -8.10 20.24 -4.65
N ALA A 165 -8.82 19.61 -5.57
CA ALA A 165 -9.34 18.25 -5.39
C ALA A 165 -8.21 17.23 -5.22
N ALA A 166 -7.15 17.33 -6.03
CA ALA A 166 -5.95 16.51 -5.88
C ALA A 166 -5.26 16.73 -4.52
N PHE A 167 -5.18 17.97 -4.04
CA PHE A 167 -4.61 18.30 -2.74
C PHE A 167 -5.41 17.73 -1.57
N ARG A 168 -6.75 17.83 -1.60
CA ARG A 168 -7.62 17.18 -0.60
C ARG A 168 -7.38 15.67 -0.56
N GLY A 169 -7.24 15.04 -1.74
CA GLY A 169 -6.89 13.62 -1.87
C GLY A 169 -5.51 13.29 -1.28
N LEU A 170 -4.49 14.09 -1.57
CA LEU A 170 -3.14 13.91 -1.03
C LEU A 170 -3.10 14.06 0.50
N THR A 171 -3.76 15.08 1.05
CA THR A 171 -3.84 15.29 2.49
C THR A 171 -4.61 14.17 3.18
N ALA A 172 -5.76 13.74 2.63
CA ALA A 172 -6.49 12.59 3.15
C ALA A 172 -5.65 11.30 3.11
N CYS A 173 -4.89 11.07 2.03
CA CYS A 173 -3.98 9.93 1.93
C CYS A 173 -2.90 9.97 3.01
N ALA A 174 -2.23 11.11 3.20
CA ALA A 174 -1.19 11.27 4.21
C ALA A 174 -1.70 10.99 5.62
N LEU A 175 -2.83 11.61 6.00
CA LEU A 175 -3.49 11.35 7.29
C LEU A 175 -3.86 9.86 7.45
N ALA A 176 -4.40 9.23 6.40
CA ALA A 176 -4.81 7.84 6.47
C ALA A 176 -3.62 6.89 6.69
N VAL A 177 -2.52 7.16 5.97
CA VAL A 177 -1.27 6.41 6.11
C VAL A 177 -0.71 6.55 7.52
N ASP A 178 -0.61 7.77 8.06
CA ASP A 178 -0.05 7.99 9.39
C ASP A 178 -0.93 7.38 10.49
N LEU A 179 -2.23 7.65 10.46
CA LEU A 179 -3.18 7.11 11.45
C LEU A 179 -3.19 5.58 11.47
N ARG A 180 -3.12 4.92 10.30
CA ARG A 180 -3.24 3.46 10.22
C ARG A 180 -1.92 2.74 10.36
N LEU A 181 -0.85 3.22 9.72
CA LEU A 181 0.45 2.53 9.70
C LEU A 181 1.36 2.95 10.86
N THR A 182 1.24 4.18 11.36
CA THR A 182 2.07 4.67 12.48
C THR A 182 1.33 4.54 13.81
N TYR A 183 0.06 4.97 13.88
CA TYR A 183 -0.71 4.97 15.13
C TYR A 183 -1.62 3.75 15.33
N GLY A 184 -1.76 2.88 14.31
CA GLY A 184 -2.52 1.63 14.43
C GLY A 184 -4.04 1.80 14.60
N PHE A 185 -4.61 2.96 14.25
CA PHE A 185 -6.04 3.21 14.40
C PHE A 185 -6.88 2.26 13.54
N SER A 186 -8.13 2.02 13.92
CA SER A 186 -9.05 1.20 13.13
C SER A 186 -9.33 1.90 11.79
N LYS A 187 -9.50 1.12 10.71
CA LYS A 187 -9.80 1.66 9.37
C LYS A 187 -10.99 2.62 9.33
N TYR A 188 -11.99 2.37 10.18
CA TYR A 188 -13.20 3.19 10.27
C TYR A 188 -12.87 4.59 10.82
N ILE A 189 -12.11 4.64 11.91
CA ILE A 189 -11.63 5.90 12.50
C ILE A 189 -10.67 6.59 11.55
N THR A 190 -9.71 5.85 10.98
CA THR A 190 -8.75 6.36 10.00
C THR A 190 -9.46 7.09 8.87
N TRP A 191 -10.42 6.45 8.18
CA TRP A 191 -11.07 7.07 7.03
C TRP A 191 -12.02 8.20 7.40
N ALA A 192 -12.73 8.11 8.53
CA ALA A 192 -13.57 9.20 9.01
C ALA A 192 -12.72 10.47 9.26
N ILE A 193 -11.62 10.36 10.00
CA ILE A 193 -10.73 11.49 10.30
C ILE A 193 -10.04 11.98 9.02
N SER A 194 -9.55 11.08 8.18
CA SER A 194 -8.74 11.46 7.01
C SER A 194 -9.53 12.19 5.95
N ILE A 195 -10.79 11.79 5.71
CA ILE A 195 -11.66 12.47 4.74
C ILE A 195 -12.07 13.85 5.28
N VAL A 196 -12.47 13.94 6.55
CA VAL A 196 -12.82 15.21 7.19
C VAL A 196 -11.60 16.15 7.20
N GLY A 197 -10.45 15.66 7.64
CA GLY A 197 -9.19 16.41 7.67
C GLY A 197 -8.72 16.86 6.29
N GLY A 198 -8.81 15.99 5.29
CA GLY A 198 -8.46 16.33 3.90
C GLY A 198 -9.29 17.49 3.35
N TYR A 199 -10.59 17.53 3.66
CA TYR A 199 -11.47 18.65 3.30
C TYR A 199 -11.08 19.94 4.04
N PHE A 200 -11.10 19.92 5.37
CA PHE A 200 -10.93 21.13 6.18
C PHE A 200 -9.51 21.73 6.08
N LEU A 201 -8.46 20.89 6.11
CA LEU A 201 -7.08 21.40 6.11
C LEU A 201 -6.75 22.09 4.79
N VAL A 202 -7.13 21.52 3.65
CA VAL A 202 -6.84 22.13 2.35
C VAL A 202 -7.68 23.38 2.14
N ASP A 203 -8.97 23.35 2.49
CA ASP A 203 -9.85 24.52 2.33
C ASP A 203 -9.49 25.66 3.29
N MET A 204 -8.85 25.36 4.42
CA MET A 204 -8.29 26.38 5.32
C MET A 204 -6.95 26.92 4.82
N LEU A 205 -6.04 26.06 4.36
CA LEU A 205 -4.65 26.42 4.06
C LEU A 205 -4.47 27.01 2.66
N CYS A 206 -5.17 26.49 1.64
CA CYS A 206 -5.00 26.94 0.26
C CYS A 206 -5.38 28.41 0.05
N PRO A 207 -6.48 28.96 0.62
CA PRO A 207 -6.80 30.38 0.46
C PRO A 207 -5.76 31.32 1.08
N VAL A 208 -5.08 30.89 2.16
CA VAL A 208 -4.07 31.69 2.85
C VAL A 208 -2.73 31.67 2.13
N MET A 209 -2.31 30.51 1.63
CA MET A 209 -0.98 30.33 1.03
C MET A 209 -0.98 30.47 -0.50
N GLY A 210 -2.13 30.30 -1.14
CA GLY A 210 -2.27 30.14 -2.59
C GLY A 210 -1.94 28.71 -3.06
N VAL A 211 -2.59 28.30 -4.15
CA VAL A 211 -2.45 26.95 -4.76
C VAL A 211 -0.99 26.67 -5.15
N THR A 212 -0.29 27.67 -5.70
CA THR A 212 1.13 27.56 -6.09
C THR A 212 2.04 27.22 -4.91
N VAL A 213 1.88 27.91 -3.77
CA VAL A 213 2.70 27.62 -2.57
C VAL A 213 2.35 26.25 -2.03
N PHE A 214 1.06 25.91 -1.96
CA PHE A 214 0.65 24.58 -1.49
C PHE A 214 1.29 23.45 -2.31
N LYS A 215 1.29 23.61 -3.64
CA LYS A 215 1.89 22.67 -4.59
C LYS A 215 3.37 22.44 -4.32
N TRP A 216 4.15 23.50 -4.21
CA TRP A 216 5.61 23.42 -4.09
C TRP A 216 6.08 23.04 -2.68
N PHE A 217 5.35 23.40 -1.63
CA PHE A 217 5.78 23.17 -0.25
C PHE A 217 5.16 21.93 0.40
N PHE A 218 3.98 21.48 -0.06
CA PHE A 218 3.29 20.33 0.56
C PHE A 218 3.14 19.16 -0.41
N ALA A 219 2.57 19.38 -1.60
CA ALA A 219 2.27 18.29 -2.51
C ALA A 219 3.55 17.60 -3.04
N TRP A 220 4.47 18.37 -3.62
CA TRP A 220 5.73 17.82 -4.15
C TRP A 220 6.61 17.19 -3.06
N PRO A 221 6.92 17.89 -1.94
CA PRO A 221 7.70 17.30 -0.87
C PRO A 221 7.05 16.05 -0.27
N GLY A 222 5.72 16.04 -0.09
CA GLY A 222 4.99 14.87 0.42
C GLY A 222 5.07 13.66 -0.53
N MET A 223 4.90 13.88 -1.83
CA MET A 223 5.04 12.82 -2.84
C MET A 223 6.49 12.31 -2.92
N MET A 224 7.47 13.21 -2.92
CA MET A 224 8.89 12.86 -2.93
C MET A 224 9.30 12.12 -1.66
N TRP A 225 8.81 12.54 -0.50
CA TRP A 225 9.05 11.85 0.77
C TRP A 225 8.49 10.43 0.75
N SER A 226 7.26 10.24 0.25
CA SER A 226 6.65 8.91 0.16
C SER A 226 7.45 7.98 -0.78
N ALA A 227 7.92 8.51 -1.91
CA ALA A 227 8.79 7.79 -2.83
C ALA A 227 10.14 7.46 -2.19
N ALA A 228 10.77 8.43 -1.52
CA ALA A 228 12.04 8.28 -0.83
C ALA A 228 11.96 7.27 0.33
N ASP A 229 10.90 7.29 1.14
CA ASP A 229 10.67 6.30 2.21
C ASP A 229 10.58 4.88 1.63
N THR A 230 9.90 4.74 0.48
CA THR A 230 9.78 3.46 -0.21
C THR A 230 11.13 2.99 -0.74
N LEU A 231 11.86 3.84 -1.45
CA LEU A 231 13.19 3.53 -1.98
C LEU A 231 14.17 3.20 -0.85
N ARG A 232 14.24 4.03 0.19
CA ARG A 232 15.10 3.82 1.37
C ARG A 232 14.78 2.49 2.04
N SER A 233 13.50 2.13 2.13
CA SER A 233 13.10 0.83 2.66
C SER A 233 13.66 -0.33 1.82
N PHE A 234 13.64 -0.24 0.49
CA PHE A 234 14.26 -1.26 -0.37
C PHE A 234 15.79 -1.30 -0.26
N TYR A 235 16.46 -0.14 -0.22
CA TYR A 235 17.93 -0.06 -0.08
C TYR A 235 18.39 -0.66 1.24
N ASN A 236 17.78 -0.28 2.37
CA ASN A 236 18.14 -0.81 3.69
C ASN A 236 18.01 -2.34 3.78
N VAL A 237 17.07 -2.93 3.05
CA VAL A 237 16.89 -4.38 3.00
C VAL A 237 17.97 -5.06 2.18
N LYS A 238 18.35 -4.44 1.05
CA LYS A 238 19.43 -4.94 0.19
C LYS A 238 20.77 -4.95 0.94
N ASP A 239 21.10 -3.87 1.63
CA ASP A 239 22.35 -3.76 2.39
C ASP A 239 22.43 -4.83 3.49
N LYS A 240 21.36 -5.02 4.26
CA LYS A 240 21.28 -6.08 5.28
C LYS A 240 21.41 -7.49 4.67
N SER A 241 20.83 -7.73 3.49
CA SER A 241 20.94 -9.04 2.84
C SER A 241 22.39 -9.35 2.41
N TRP A 242 23.10 -8.37 1.87
CA TRP A 242 24.49 -8.52 1.45
C TRP A 242 25.44 -8.67 2.63
N SER A 243 25.23 -7.93 3.72
CA SER A 243 26.02 -8.10 4.95
C SER A 243 25.84 -9.50 5.54
N ASN A 244 24.62 -10.03 5.56
CA ASN A 244 24.34 -11.38 6.09
C ASN A 244 24.94 -12.49 5.22
N GLU A 245 24.86 -12.35 3.89
CA GLU A 245 25.49 -13.30 2.95
C GLU A 245 27.01 -13.30 3.09
N GLY A 246 27.64 -12.13 3.22
CA GLY A 246 29.08 -12.01 3.45
C GLY A 246 29.51 -12.63 4.78
N ALA A 247 28.77 -12.36 5.87
CA ALA A 247 29.04 -12.95 7.17
C ALA A 247 28.87 -14.48 7.18
N ALA A 248 27.87 -15.01 6.47
CA ALA A 248 27.66 -16.45 6.32
C ALA A 248 28.79 -17.12 5.53
N GLN A 249 29.25 -16.49 4.44
CA GLN A 249 30.39 -17.00 3.66
C GLN A 249 31.70 -16.98 4.45
N GLN A 250 31.93 -15.94 5.25
CA GLN A 250 33.11 -15.85 6.10
C GLN A 250 33.10 -16.95 7.17
N ALA A 251 31.96 -17.15 7.86
CA ALA A 251 31.81 -18.22 8.84
C ALA A 251 31.99 -19.63 8.24
N GLU A 252 31.53 -19.85 7.01
CA GLU A 252 31.75 -21.13 6.31
C GLU A 252 33.22 -21.33 5.91
N THR A 253 33.92 -20.25 5.59
CA THR A 253 35.36 -20.28 5.24
C THR A 253 36.21 -20.55 6.48
N GLU A 254 35.93 -19.87 7.58
CA GLU A 254 36.59 -20.10 8.88
C GLU A 254 36.37 -21.56 9.35
N LYS A 255 35.14 -22.07 9.24
CA LYS A 255 34.84 -23.47 9.57
C LYS A 255 35.58 -24.48 8.68
N LYS A 256 35.81 -24.17 7.40
CA LYS A 256 36.60 -25.04 6.51
C LYS A 256 38.09 -24.99 6.86
N ALA A 257 38.62 -23.83 7.24
CA ALA A 257 40.01 -23.69 7.69
C ALA A 257 40.27 -24.50 8.98
N ASP A 258 39.30 -24.55 9.89
CA ASP A 258 39.41 -25.36 11.13
C ASP A 258 39.23 -26.87 10.90
N MET A 259 38.73 -27.30 9.73
CA MET A 259 38.55 -28.72 9.36
C MET A 259 39.73 -29.30 8.57
N ASP A 260 40.79 -28.52 8.31
CA ASP A 260 42.06 -29.11 7.89
C ASP A 260 42.62 -29.99 9.03
N PRO A 261 43.01 -31.24 8.74
CA PRO A 261 43.27 -32.22 9.77
C PRO A 261 44.44 -31.80 10.66
N GLN A 262 44.13 -31.42 11.91
CA GLN A 262 45.12 -31.44 12.97
C GLN A 262 45.59 -32.89 13.17
N PRO A 263 46.91 -33.13 13.29
CA PRO A 263 47.43 -34.46 13.56
C PRO A 263 46.80 -35.02 14.84
N ALA A 264 46.34 -36.26 14.75
CA ALA A 264 45.55 -36.97 15.74
C ALA A 264 46.10 -36.81 17.17
N GLY A 265 45.28 -36.18 18.02
CA GLY A 265 45.51 -36.04 19.46
C GLY A 265 44.20 -36.36 20.21
N ASP A 266 44.37 -37.12 21.29
CA ASP A 266 43.41 -37.95 22.02
C ASP A 266 42.07 -37.32 22.46
N GLU A 267 41.07 -38.21 22.59
CA GLU A 267 39.64 -37.96 22.77
C GLU A 267 39.24 -37.29 24.11
N GLY A 268 38.28 -36.37 24.06
CA GLY A 268 37.65 -35.76 25.24
C GLY A 268 36.23 -35.27 25.01
N HIS A 269 35.26 -35.93 25.67
CA HIS A 269 33.81 -35.69 25.67
C HIS A 269 33.40 -34.26 26.06
N ALA A 270 32.47 -33.63 25.32
CA ALA A 270 31.66 -32.51 25.84
C ALA A 270 30.28 -32.35 25.17
N THR A 271 29.36 -31.86 26.00
CA THR A 271 27.89 -31.88 25.99
C THR A 271 27.20 -30.81 25.11
N LYS A 272 25.98 -31.12 24.65
CA LYS A 272 25.08 -30.25 23.87
C LYS A 272 24.20 -29.38 24.78
N GLU A 273 24.12 -28.09 24.48
CA GLU A 273 23.19 -27.13 25.10
C GLU A 273 22.30 -26.52 24.01
N GLU A 274 20.98 -26.58 24.20
CA GLU A 274 19.94 -26.13 23.28
C GLU A 274 19.59 -24.65 23.53
N VAL A 275 19.72 -23.81 22.50
CA VAL A 275 19.32 -22.39 22.55
C VAL A 275 17.97 -22.22 21.86
N ALA A 276 16.95 -21.90 22.66
CA ALA A 276 15.60 -21.56 22.22
C ALA A 276 15.56 -20.19 21.52
N LYS A 277 15.02 -20.14 20.29
CA LYS A 277 14.73 -18.91 19.55
C LYS A 277 13.26 -18.53 19.74
N GLY A 278 13.00 -17.44 20.46
CA GLY A 278 11.70 -16.78 20.51
C GLY A 278 11.50 -15.87 19.30
N SER A 279 10.48 -16.14 18.49
CA SER A 279 10.00 -15.24 17.43
C SER A 279 8.79 -14.47 17.92
N PHE A 280 8.83 -13.14 17.76
CA PHE A 280 7.68 -12.26 17.98
C PHE A 280 6.73 -12.32 16.78
N PRO A 281 5.40 -12.48 16.98
CA PRO A 281 4.45 -12.44 15.88
C PRO A 281 4.14 -10.99 15.48
N TYR A 282 4.63 -10.58 14.31
CA TYR A 282 4.18 -9.36 13.64
C TYR A 282 2.78 -9.63 13.07
N VAL A 283 1.75 -9.14 13.76
CA VAL A 283 0.37 -9.18 13.26
C VAL A 283 0.27 -8.21 12.09
N THR A 284 0.25 -8.77 10.89
CA THR A 284 -0.03 -8.03 9.66
C THR A 284 -1.44 -7.44 9.77
N PRO A 285 -1.60 -6.10 9.69
CA PRO A 285 -2.93 -5.50 9.72
C PRO A 285 -3.70 -6.02 8.52
N SER A 286 -4.86 -6.63 8.73
CA SER A 286 -5.79 -6.89 7.64
C SER A 286 -6.16 -5.53 7.03
N LEU A 287 -5.65 -5.28 5.82
CA LEU A 287 -5.95 -4.13 4.98
C LEU A 287 -7.18 -4.46 4.13
N GLY A 288 -8.30 -4.66 4.81
CA GLY A 288 -9.64 -4.45 4.26
C GLY A 288 -10.31 -3.46 5.18
#